data_AF-A0A556RU71-F1
#
_entry.id   AF-A0A556RU71-F1
#
_cell.length_a   1.000
_cell.length_b   1.000
_cell.length_c   1.000
_cell.angle_alpha   90.00
_cell.angle_beta   90.00
_cell.angle_gamma   90.00
#
_symmetry.space_group_name_H-M   'P 1'
#
loop_
_entity.id
_entity.type
_entity.pdbx_description
1 polymer ?
#
loop_
_entity_poly.entity_id
_entity_poly.type
_entity_poly.pdbx_seq_one_letter_code
_entity_poly.pdbx_strand_id
1 'polypeptide(L)'
;MIAYANQAKALGVKIILFTTNSNSSLAKLADNIVAIPIKVLELDQPMGSTFEQLSLLTYDSIIYSLMTELQQTPELMKNRHANIE
;
A
#
# COMPACT_ATOMS: atom_id res chain seq x y z
N MET A 1 10.88 -8.53 -5.47
CA MET A 1 10.60 -7.08 -5.30
C MET A 1 11.73 -6.17 -5.78
N ILE A 2 12.97 -6.30 -5.29
CA ILE A 2 14.09 -5.44 -5.73
C ILE A 2 14.31 -5.47 -7.26
N ALA A 3 14.29 -6.65 -7.88
CA ALA A 3 14.44 -6.76 -9.34
C ALA A 3 13.34 -5.99 -10.11
N TYR A 4 12.08 -6.11 -9.68
CA TYR A 4 10.96 -5.36 -10.26
C TYR A 4 11.08 -3.85 -10.04
N ALA A 5 11.51 -3.41 -8.85
CA ALA A 5 11.73 -2.00 -8.58
C ALA A 5 12.85 -1.41 -9.46
N ASN A 6 13.94 -2.16 -9.68
CA ASN A 6 14.99 -1.75 -10.61
C ASN A 6 14.49 -1.65 -12.05
N GLN A 7 13.68 -2.62 -12.50
CA GLN A 7 13.08 -2.59 -13.83
C GLN A 7 12.11 -1.40 -13.98
N ALA A 8 11.25 -1.16 -13.00
CA ALA A 8 10.33 -0.04 -12.99
C ALA A 8 11.08 1.30 -13.07
N LYS A 9 12.17 1.44 -12.30
CA LYS A 9 13.04 2.62 -12.33
C LYS A 9 13.72 2.81 -13.69
N ALA A 10 14.20 1.72 -14.31
CA ALA A 10 14.78 1.77 -15.66
C ALA A 10 13.76 2.20 -16.73
N LEU A 11 12.47 1.92 -16.52
CA LEU A 11 11.36 2.36 -17.36
C LEU A 11 10.82 3.76 -17.01
N GLY A 12 11.41 4.46 -16.03
CA GLY A 12 10.98 5.79 -15.60
C GLY A 12 9.66 5.81 -14.81
N VAL A 13 9.20 4.67 -14.30
CA VAL A 13 7.97 4.56 -13.48
C VAL A 13 8.23 5.10 -12.08
N LYS A 14 7.26 5.86 -11.55
CA LYS A 14 7.29 6.34 -10.15
C LYS A 14 6.96 5.21 -9.18
N ILE A 15 7.77 5.07 -8.13
CA ILE A 15 7.66 4.00 -7.14
C ILE A 15 7.26 4.62 -5.79
N ILE A 16 6.14 4.18 -5.25
CA ILE A 16 5.72 4.45 -3.86
C ILE A 16 5.92 3.17 -3.06
N LEU A 17 6.64 3.25 -1.93
CA LEU A 17 6.88 2.12 -1.05
C LEU A 17 6.12 2.27 0.27
N PHE A 18 5.31 1.27 0.60
CA PHE A 18 4.73 1.09 1.93
C PHE A 18 5.65 0.17 2.75
N THR A 19 6.17 0.62 3.89
CA THR A 19 7.14 -0.17 4.67
C THR A 19 7.22 0.25 6.13
N THR A 20 7.67 -0.67 6.98
CA THR A 20 8.08 -0.40 8.37
C THR A 20 9.54 0.09 8.45
N ASN A 21 10.36 -0.19 7.42
CA ASN A 21 11.78 0.15 7.39
C ASN A 21 12.12 1.09 6.23
N SER A 22 12.07 2.39 6.53
CA SER A 22 12.39 3.48 5.59
C SER A 22 13.88 3.52 5.17
N ASN A 23 14.74 2.68 5.74
CA ASN A 23 16.17 2.57 5.39
C ASN A 23 16.50 1.29 4.59
N SER A 24 15.48 0.48 4.25
CA SER A 24 15.67 -0.77 3.51
C SER A 24 16.22 -0.56 2.10
N SER A 25 16.76 -1.62 1.50
CA SER A 25 17.24 -1.58 0.11
C SER A 25 16.15 -1.18 -0.88
N LEU A 26 14.89 -1.52 -0.60
CA LEU A 26 13.75 -1.13 -1.44
C LEU A 26 13.39 0.35 -1.25
N ALA A 27 13.51 0.88 -0.03
CA ALA A 27 13.28 2.29 0.27
C ALA A 27 14.23 3.22 -0.52
N LYS A 28 15.49 2.80 -0.71
CA LYS A 28 16.46 3.53 -1.54
C LYS A 28 16.09 3.61 -3.02
N LEU A 29 15.22 2.71 -3.49
CA LEU A 29 14.75 2.68 -4.87
C LEU A 29 13.46 3.47 -5.09
N ALA A 30 12.71 3.77 -4.03
CA ALA A 30 11.42 4.44 -4.10
C ALA A 30 11.55 5.95 -4.29
N ASP A 31 10.58 6.56 -4.99
CA ASP A 31 10.45 8.02 -5.09
C ASP A 31 9.76 8.60 -3.84
N ASN A 32 8.81 7.85 -3.27
CA ASN A 32 8.10 8.23 -2.05
C ASN A 32 7.96 7.02 -1.12
N ILE A 33 7.96 7.28 0.18
CA ILE A 33 7.83 6.25 1.21
C ILE A 33 6.62 6.60 2.08
N VAL A 34 5.69 5.66 2.20
CA VAL A 34 4.64 5.66 3.21
C VAL A 34 5.10 4.73 4.34
N ALA A 35 5.53 5.33 5.44
CA ALA A 35 5.91 4.55 6.61
C ALA A 35 4.65 4.00 7.29
N ILE A 36 4.60 2.68 7.50
CA ILE A 36 3.57 2.02 8.29
C ILE A 36 4.17 1.74 9.68
N PRO A 37 3.92 2.60 10.67
CA PRO A 37 4.54 2.46 11.98
C PRO A 37 3.89 1.32 12.76
N ILE A 38 4.69 0.29 13.09
CA ILE A 38 4.30 -0.72 14.06
C ILE A 38 4.93 -0.32 15.39
N LYS A 39 4.12 0.26 16.28
CA LYS A 39 4.57 0.76 17.60
C LYS A 39 4.30 -0.22 18.75
N VAL A 40 3.57 -1.31 18.51
CA VAL A 40 3.16 -2.20 19.58
C VAL A 40 4.22 -3.30 19.72
N LEU A 41 4.98 -3.23 20.82
CA LEU A 41 6.02 -4.19 21.18
C LEU A 41 5.46 -5.58 21.52
N GLU A 42 4.15 -5.70 21.76
CA GLU A 42 3.50 -6.96 22.17
C GLU A 42 2.13 -7.11 21.49
N LEU A 43 2.11 -7.16 20.16
CA LEU A 43 1.00 -7.83 19.47
C LEU A 43 1.39 -9.30 19.37
N ASP A 44 0.67 -10.18 20.08
CA ASP A 44 0.79 -11.65 19.98
C ASP A 44 0.23 -12.14 18.62
N GLN A 45 0.73 -11.56 17.54
CA GLN A 45 0.38 -11.89 16.17
C GLN A 45 1.59 -12.52 15.49
N PRO A 46 1.38 -13.58 14.69
CA PRO A 46 2.49 -14.26 14.05
C PRO A 46 3.16 -13.36 13.00
N MET A 47 4.50 -13.29 13.08
CA MET A 47 5.35 -12.74 12.02
C MET A 47 4.91 -11.35 11.53
N GLY A 48 4.57 -11.23 10.24
CA GLY A 48 4.23 -9.97 9.56
C GLY A 48 2.74 -9.61 9.61
N SER A 49 1.90 -10.36 10.33
CA SER A 49 0.44 -10.16 10.27
C SER A 49 0.01 -8.74 10.65
N THR A 50 0.66 -8.12 11.64
CA THR A 50 0.37 -6.72 11.98
C THR A 50 0.66 -5.77 10.83
N PHE A 51 1.77 -5.97 10.11
CA PHE A 51 2.11 -5.16 8.95
C PHE A 51 1.07 -5.30 7.84
N GLU A 52 0.64 -6.53 7.57
CA GLU A 52 -0.34 -6.85 6.53
C GLU A 52 -1.71 -6.23 6.84
N GLN A 53 -2.18 -6.38 8.09
CA GLN A 53 -3.45 -5.80 8.55
C GLN A 53 -3.44 -4.27 8.48
N LEU A 54 -2.37 -3.64 8.98
CA LEU A 54 -2.24 -2.18 8.91
C LEU A 54 -2.11 -1.68 7.47
N SER A 55 -1.45 -2.45 6.59
CA SER A 55 -1.37 -2.12 5.17
C SER A 55 -2.76 -2.14 4.53
N LEU A 56 -3.58 -3.16 4.81
CA LEU A 56 -4.95 -3.24 4.31
C LEU A 56 -5.78 -2.02 4.75
N LEU A 57 -5.78 -1.71 6.05
CA LEU A 57 -6.50 -0.54 6.58
C LEU A 57 -5.99 0.78 5.99
N THR A 58 -4.68 0.88 5.74
CA THR A 58 -4.08 2.05 5.08
C THR A 58 -4.57 2.18 3.64
N TYR A 59 -4.61 1.08 2.90
CA TYR A 59 -5.12 1.07 1.52
C TYR A 59 -6.60 1.42 1.46
N ASP A 60 -7.43 0.84 2.33
CA ASP A 60 -8.86 1.17 2.41
C ASP A 60 -9.08 2.64 2.77
N SER A 61 -8.24 3.20 3.64
CA SER A 61 -8.29 4.63 3.99
C SER A 61 -7.93 5.51 2.79
N ILE A 62 -6.93 5.13 1.99
CA ILE A 62 -6.58 5.84 0.74
C ILE A 62 -7.76 5.79 -0.24
N ILE A 63 -8.37 4.61 -0.41
CA ILE A 63 -9.55 4.46 -1.27
C ILE A 63 -10.70 5.34 -0.77
N TYR A 64 -10.97 5.36 0.53
CA TYR A 64 -12.01 6.21 1.12
C TYR A 64 -11.76 7.71 0.88
N SER A 65 -10.51 8.17 1.03
CA SER A 65 -10.13 9.55 0.69
C SER A 65 -10.34 9.84 -0.80
N LEU A 66 -9.90 8.93 -1.68
CA LEU A 66 -10.08 9.07 -3.13
C LEU A 66 -11.56 9.02 -3.53
N MET A 67 -12.39 8.23 -2.86
CA MET A 67 -13.84 8.22 -3.10
C MET A 67 -14.44 9.61 -2.87
N THR A 68 -14.04 10.26 -1.78
CA THR A 68 -14.47 11.62 -1.46
C THR A 68 -13.97 12.63 -2.51
N GLU A 69 -12.68 12.59 -2.83
CA GLU A 69 -12.04 13.53 -3.76
C GLU A 69 -12.56 13.38 -5.20
N LEU A 70 -12.80 12.15 -5.64
CA LEU A 70 -13.24 11.81 -7.00
C LEU A 70 -14.77 11.66 -7.10
N GLN A 71 -15.52 12.04 -6.06
CA GLN A 71 -16.98 11.97 -5.99
C GLN A 71 -17.56 10.59 -6.35
N GLN A 72 -16.91 9.53 -5.87
CA GLN A 72 -17.33 8.15 -6.09
C GLN A 72 -18.29 7.70 -4.99
N THR A 73 -19.29 6.91 -5.38
CA THR A 73 -20.20 6.22 -4.45
C THR A 73 -20.01 4.70 -4.52
N PRO A 74 -20.42 3.94 -3.50
CA PRO A 74 -20.40 2.47 -3.55
C PRO A 74 -21.12 1.90 -4.78
N GLU A 75 -22.24 2.50 -5.19
CA GLU A 75 -23.01 2.08 -6.37
C GLU A 75 -22.21 2.27 -7.67
N LEU A 76 -21.54 3.43 -7.82
CA LEU A 76 -20.69 3.70 -8.98
C LEU A 76 -19.48 2.75 -9.05
N MET A 77 -18.91 2.40 -7.90
CA MET A 77 -17.83 1.42 -7.82
C MET A 77 -18.32 0.00 -8.14
N LYS A 78 -19.50 -0.38 -7.64
CA LYS A 78 -20.12 -1.69 -7.91
C LYS A 78 -20.33 -1.94 -9.40
N ASN A 79 -20.64 -0.91 -10.18
CA ASN A 79 -20.77 -1.03 -11.64
C ASN A 79 -19.48 -1.48 -12.36
N ARG A 80 -18.32 -1.39 -11.70
CA ARG A 80 -17.02 -1.86 -12.21
C ARG A 80 -16.55 -3.13 -11.52
N HIS A 81 -17.30 -3.65 -10.55
CA HIS A 81 -16.97 -4.89 -9.85
C HIS A 81 -17.20 -6.07 -10.80
N ALA A 82 -16.31 -7.06 -10.77
CA ALA A 82 -16.49 -8.30 -11.51
C ALA A 82 -17.79 -9.01 -11.05
N ASN A 83 -18.50 -9.65 -11.97
CA ASN A 83 -19.81 -10.27 -11.73
C ASN A 83 -19.80 -11.79 -11.97
N ILE A 84 -18.64 -12.42 -11.83
CA ILE A 84 -18.37 -13.83 -12.19
C ILE A 84 -18.32 -14.71 -10.92
N GLU A 85 -19.20 -14.46 -9.96
CA GLU A 85 -19.38 -15.30 -8.77
C GLU A 85 -20.57 -16.25 -8.94
#